data_AF-A0A356T9D3-F1
#
_entry.id   AF-A0A356T9D3-F1
#
_cell.length_a   1.000
_cell.length_b   1.000
_cell.length_c   1.000
_cell.angle_alpha   90.00
_cell.angle_beta   90.00
_cell.angle_gamma   90.00
#
_symmetry.space_group_name_H-M   'P 1'
#
loop_
_entity.id
_entity.type
_entity.pdbx_description
1 polymer ?
#
loop_
_entity_poly.entity_id
_entity_poly.type
_entity_poly.pdbx_seq_one_letter_code
_entity_poly.pdbx_strand_id
1 'polypeptide(L)'
;MEIREFPSENVWPQPVDLGVDEKVVEAVRSKRKSLSSIGDVIAWLEERVLVTDLGGSTRVLLSSSPNPQADQRSAFRLYGRGWMVDVARDVEDRLLVTRVIEAKRTQSDDERRPILLVRGQFRFVDHTVAGRFRGTARSELDQIVGEAGSYLAIWREYNKLERRSIQRRARDFGWLSYHSRQPLADGRWRFHLKDDERLEDCMRALEESESVDLEAAAIPPAELTEPIDVDADQEDSNGRGRIFAGECVGYDRRRLTLDLRLPAGNDEDRDPPPDTGVLFMSLGGDRTRLERRRKAQALIASAECPMPQLGLLIEGKVVPER
;
A
#
# COMPACT_ATOMS: atom_id res chain seq x y z
N MET A 1 23.67 29.48 21.79
CA MET A 1 23.28 29.95 20.43
C MET A 1 24.57 30.29 19.71
N GLU A 2 24.98 29.47 18.75
CA GLU A 2 26.21 29.71 17.98
C GLU A 2 25.81 30.47 16.71
N ILE A 3 26.23 31.73 16.58
CA ILE A 3 25.97 32.56 15.41
C ILE A 3 27.17 32.43 14.49
N ARG A 4 26.95 31.93 13.26
CA ARG A 4 27.97 31.85 12.22
C ARG A 4 27.66 32.88 11.14
N GLU A 5 28.55 33.84 10.98
CA GLU A 5 28.45 34.88 9.95
C GLU A 5 29.19 34.44 8.69
N PHE A 6 28.55 34.61 7.53
CA PHE A 6 29.14 34.32 6.22
C PHE A 6 29.38 35.64 5.49
N PRO A 7 30.62 35.93 5.05
CA PRO A 7 31.00 37.26 4.54
C PRO A 7 30.55 37.52 3.09
N SER A 8 30.11 36.50 2.36
CA SER A 8 29.67 36.61 0.97
C SER A 8 28.33 35.92 0.73
N GLU A 9 27.43 36.61 0.01
CA GLU A 9 26.19 36.02 -0.49
C GLU A 9 26.50 35.28 -1.79
N ASN A 10 26.39 33.95 -1.77
CA ASN A 10 26.53 33.13 -2.97
C ASN A 10 25.14 32.72 -3.44
N VAL A 11 24.83 32.99 -4.71
CA VAL A 11 23.52 32.67 -5.30
C VAL A 11 23.71 31.65 -6.42
N TRP A 12 22.93 30.58 -6.38
CA TRP A 12 22.80 29.65 -7.49
C TRP A 12 21.66 30.13 -8.41
N PRO A 13 21.94 30.52 -9.66
CA PRO A 13 20.98 31.25 -10.49
C PRO A 13 19.84 30.40 -11.06
N GLN A 14 20.06 29.09 -11.19
CA GLN A 14 19.09 28.14 -11.76
C GLN A 14 18.51 27.21 -10.68
N PRO A 15 17.31 26.65 -10.89
CA PRO A 15 16.83 25.54 -10.07
C PRO A 15 17.81 24.37 -10.12
N VAL A 16 18.03 23.74 -8.96
CA VAL A 16 19.00 22.66 -8.77
C VAL A 16 18.29 21.39 -8.33
N ASP A 17 18.35 20.39 -9.20
CA ASP A 17 17.78 19.08 -8.95
C ASP A 17 18.89 18.15 -8.45
N LEU A 18 18.74 17.65 -7.23
CA LEU A 18 19.66 16.69 -6.61
C LEU A 18 19.05 15.30 -6.73
N GLY A 19 19.51 14.51 -7.69
CA GLY A 19 18.96 13.18 -7.96
C GLY A 19 19.33 12.16 -6.89
N VAL A 20 18.35 11.36 -6.45
CA VAL A 20 18.51 10.27 -5.49
C VAL A 20 18.25 8.94 -6.20
N ASP A 21 19.25 8.06 -6.21
CA ASP A 21 19.19 6.73 -6.85
C ASP A 21 18.89 5.60 -5.86
N GLU A 22 18.73 4.36 -6.34
CA GLU A 22 18.42 3.20 -5.50
C GLU A 22 19.51 2.93 -4.47
N LYS A 23 20.78 3.15 -4.83
CA LYS A 23 21.92 2.92 -3.93
C LYS A 23 21.86 3.84 -2.73
N VAL A 24 21.53 5.12 -2.95
CA VAL A 24 21.35 6.09 -1.87
C VAL A 24 20.12 5.76 -1.03
N VAL A 25 19.00 5.37 -1.65
CA VAL A 25 17.80 4.95 -0.91
C VAL A 25 18.11 3.78 0.01
N GLU A 26 18.80 2.75 -0.49
CA GLU A 26 19.19 1.58 0.30
C GLU A 26 20.19 1.96 1.41
N ALA A 27 21.17 2.80 1.10
CA ALA A 27 22.14 3.31 2.08
C ALA A 27 21.46 4.11 3.21
N VAL A 28 20.43 4.89 2.91
CA VAL A 28 19.64 5.62 3.93
C VAL A 28 18.77 4.66 4.72
N ARG A 29 18.09 3.70 4.07
CA ARG A 29 17.24 2.70 4.72
C ARG A 29 17.99 1.79 5.67
N SER A 30 19.22 1.39 5.32
CA SER A 30 20.07 0.59 6.20
C SER A 30 20.35 1.29 7.54
N LYS A 31 20.44 2.62 7.53
CA LYS A 31 20.62 3.46 8.73
C LYS A 31 19.31 3.81 9.41
N ARG A 32 18.22 3.93 8.66
CA ARG A 32 16.87 4.26 9.15
C ARG A 32 15.81 3.35 8.53
N LYS A 33 15.51 2.27 9.24
CA LYS A 33 14.49 1.28 8.83
C LYS A 33 13.06 1.86 8.77
N SER A 34 12.81 3.02 9.37
CA SER A 34 11.50 3.68 9.36
C SER A 34 11.14 4.35 8.03
N LEU A 35 12.10 4.55 7.12
CA LEU A 35 11.88 5.21 5.83
C LEU A 35 11.52 4.15 4.77
N SER A 36 10.23 3.99 4.50
CA SER A 36 9.69 2.85 3.76
C SER A 36 9.53 3.10 2.27
N SER A 37 9.36 4.37 1.87
CA SER A 37 9.17 4.82 0.49
C SER A 37 10.35 5.69 0.03
N ILE A 38 10.48 5.92 -1.29
CA ILE A 38 11.45 6.89 -1.80
C ILE A 38 11.03 8.33 -1.47
N GLY A 39 9.72 8.61 -1.47
CA GLY A 39 9.18 9.90 -1.03
C GLY A 39 9.55 10.22 0.40
N ASP A 40 9.54 9.22 1.30
CA ASP A 40 9.96 9.36 2.69
C ASP A 40 11.44 9.76 2.78
N VAL A 41 12.28 9.16 1.93
CA VAL A 41 13.72 9.46 1.88
C VAL A 41 13.97 10.86 1.33
N ILE A 42 13.27 11.26 0.26
CA ILE A 42 13.36 12.61 -0.32
C ILE A 42 12.93 13.66 0.69
N ALA A 43 11.74 13.50 1.29
CA ALA A 43 11.23 14.43 2.30
C ALA A 43 12.17 14.52 3.52
N TRP A 44 12.75 13.39 3.93
CA TRP A 44 13.74 13.36 4.99
C TRP A 44 15.05 14.08 4.62
N LEU A 45 15.54 13.93 3.38
CA LEU A 45 16.72 14.66 2.91
C LEU A 45 16.44 16.16 2.84
N GLU A 46 15.27 16.57 2.37
CA GLU A 46 14.85 17.97 2.34
C GLU A 46 14.78 18.57 3.74
N GLU A 47 14.13 17.90 4.69
CA GLU A 47 14.03 18.33 6.10
C GLU A 47 15.42 18.49 6.75
N ARG A 48 16.36 17.61 6.40
CA ARG A 48 17.67 17.55 7.07
C ARG A 48 18.70 18.45 6.44
N VAL A 49 18.68 18.65 5.12
CA VAL A 49 19.77 19.29 4.37
C VAL A 49 19.39 20.68 3.89
N LEU A 50 18.13 20.91 3.52
CA LEU A 50 17.69 22.20 3.00
C LEU A 50 17.22 23.11 4.12
N VAL A 51 17.62 24.39 4.06
CA VAL A 51 17.10 25.44 4.94
C VAL A 51 16.17 26.30 4.10
N THR A 52 14.87 26.16 4.31
CA THR A 52 13.85 27.00 3.70
C THR A 52 13.69 28.31 4.45
N ASP A 53 13.64 29.43 3.72
CA ASP A 53 13.22 30.70 4.28
C ASP A 53 11.71 30.91 4.18
N LEU A 54 11.19 31.90 4.91
CA LEU A 54 9.77 32.26 4.93
C LEU A 54 9.24 32.71 3.55
N GLY A 55 10.12 33.01 2.60
CA GLY A 55 9.78 33.40 1.23
C GLY A 55 9.91 32.27 0.20
N GLY A 56 10.11 31.02 0.65
CA GLY A 56 10.20 29.85 -0.23
C GLY A 56 11.54 29.69 -0.96
N SER A 57 12.55 30.53 -0.69
CA SER A 57 13.91 30.29 -1.19
C SER A 57 14.61 29.27 -0.30
N THR A 58 15.40 28.40 -0.91
CA THR A 58 16.20 27.41 -0.18
C THR A 58 17.64 27.87 -0.02
N ARG A 59 18.26 27.46 1.07
CA ARG A 59 19.67 27.72 1.36
C ARG A 59 20.34 26.39 1.71
N VAL A 60 21.58 26.24 1.28
CA VAL A 60 22.40 25.07 1.57
C VAL A 60 23.78 25.49 2.06
N LEU A 61 24.36 24.67 2.93
CA LEU A 61 25.75 24.80 3.34
C LEU A 61 26.59 23.86 2.49
N LEU A 62 27.53 24.40 1.72
CA LEU A 62 28.30 23.67 0.71
C LEU A 62 29.81 23.74 0.99
N SER A 63 30.54 22.64 0.79
CA SER A 63 32.00 22.63 0.71
C SER A 63 32.49 21.81 -0.50
N SER A 64 33.77 21.93 -0.83
CA SER A 64 34.39 21.11 -1.87
C SER A 64 34.41 19.63 -1.50
N SER A 65 34.30 18.75 -2.51
CA SER A 65 34.31 17.29 -2.29
C SER A 65 35.52 16.84 -1.46
N PRO A 66 35.33 16.03 -0.40
CA PRO A 66 36.43 15.49 0.38
C PRO A 66 37.22 14.42 -0.37
N ASN A 67 36.71 13.91 -1.50
CA ASN A 67 37.38 12.88 -2.28
C ASN A 67 38.25 13.51 -3.38
N PRO A 68 39.59 13.46 -3.28
CA PRO A 68 40.49 14.05 -4.28
C PRO A 68 40.49 13.31 -5.63
N GLN A 69 39.89 12.10 -5.71
CA GLN A 69 39.76 11.32 -6.96
C GLN A 69 38.50 11.65 -7.77
N ALA A 70 37.50 12.30 -7.18
CA ALA A 70 36.37 12.81 -7.95
C ALA A 70 36.86 14.05 -8.70
N ASP A 71 36.54 14.15 -10.00
CA ASP A 71 36.95 15.27 -10.83
C ASP A 71 36.62 16.59 -10.11
N GLN A 72 37.66 17.33 -9.70
CA GLN A 72 37.57 18.36 -8.63
C GLN A 72 36.63 19.53 -8.98
N ARG A 73 36.13 19.57 -10.22
CA ARG A 73 35.22 20.60 -10.74
C ARG A 73 33.73 20.23 -10.66
N SER A 74 33.39 18.98 -10.32
CA SER A 74 32.01 18.48 -10.47
C SER A 74 31.39 17.89 -9.21
N ALA A 75 32.15 17.78 -8.10
CA ALA A 75 31.68 17.19 -6.86
C ALA A 75 31.78 18.14 -5.66
N PHE A 76 30.75 18.15 -4.82
CA PHE A 76 30.67 18.96 -3.61
C PHE A 76 29.93 18.23 -2.49
N ARG A 77 30.07 18.74 -1.26
CA ARG A 77 29.39 18.22 -0.07
C ARG A 77 28.40 19.25 0.44
N LEU A 78 27.19 18.79 0.73
CA LEU A 78 26.17 19.53 1.45
C LEU A 78 26.16 19.14 2.93
N TYR A 79 25.98 20.12 3.81
CA TYR A 79 25.85 19.91 5.25
C TYR A 79 24.42 20.19 5.70
N GLY A 80 23.86 19.22 6.39
CA GLY A 80 22.55 19.28 7.02
C GLY A 80 22.63 19.07 8.53
N ARG A 81 21.44 18.99 9.17
CA ARG A 81 21.26 18.77 10.59
C ARG A 81 21.68 17.35 11.00
N GLY A 82 22.97 17.19 11.30
CA GLY A 82 23.57 15.92 11.72
C GLY A 82 23.93 14.98 10.57
N TRP A 83 23.85 15.45 9.33
CA TRP A 83 24.09 14.66 8.13
C TRP A 83 24.91 15.43 7.10
N MET A 84 25.69 14.71 6.30
CA MET A 84 26.44 15.22 5.17
C MET A 84 26.05 14.45 3.91
N VAL A 85 25.87 15.15 2.82
CA VAL A 85 25.46 14.58 1.53
C VAL A 85 26.49 14.93 0.47
N ASP A 86 27.12 13.92 -0.13
CA ASP A 86 28.05 14.12 -1.23
C ASP A 86 27.29 14.08 -2.55
N VAL A 87 27.52 15.10 -3.38
CA VAL A 87 26.88 15.28 -4.69
C VAL A 87 27.98 15.33 -5.74
N ALA A 88 27.78 14.64 -6.86
CA ALA A 88 28.68 14.69 -8.01
C ALA A 88 27.87 14.80 -9.30
N ARG A 89 28.48 15.34 -10.36
CA ARG A 89 27.88 15.30 -11.69
C ARG A 89 28.11 13.94 -12.35
N ASP A 90 27.09 13.44 -13.01
CA ASP A 90 27.16 12.26 -13.87
C ASP A 90 27.64 12.63 -15.29
N VAL A 91 27.83 11.64 -16.17
CA VAL A 91 28.24 11.81 -17.58
C VAL A 91 27.30 12.71 -18.39
N GLU A 92 26.05 12.84 -17.97
CA GLU A 92 25.03 13.73 -18.56
C GLU A 92 24.98 15.13 -17.92
N ASP A 93 26.00 15.51 -17.14
CA ASP A 93 26.11 16.79 -16.42
C ASP A 93 25.04 17.03 -15.33
N ARG A 94 24.34 15.98 -14.92
CA ARG A 94 23.29 16.01 -13.88
C ARG A 94 23.87 15.80 -12.48
N LEU A 95 23.33 16.49 -11.48
CA LEU A 95 23.76 16.37 -10.09
C LEU A 95 23.09 15.19 -9.40
N LEU A 96 23.89 14.21 -8.97
CA LEU A 96 23.44 13.01 -8.26
C LEU A 96 24.02 12.96 -6.85
N VAL A 97 23.18 12.59 -5.90
CA VAL A 97 23.61 12.20 -4.56
C VAL A 97 24.37 10.88 -4.70
N THR A 98 25.60 10.86 -4.19
CA THR A 98 26.46 9.67 -4.25
C THR A 98 26.59 9.00 -2.87
N ARG A 99 26.46 9.78 -1.79
CA ARG A 99 26.64 9.27 -0.43
C ARG A 99 25.94 10.13 0.60
N VAL A 100 25.35 9.46 1.61
CA VAL A 100 24.72 10.10 2.78
C VAL A 100 25.41 9.61 4.05
N ILE A 101 26.01 10.51 4.81
CA ILE A 101 26.87 10.23 5.97
C ILE A 101 26.29 10.90 7.21
N GLU A 102 26.27 10.18 8.33
CA GLU A 102 25.90 10.77 9.62
C GLU A 102 27.11 11.53 10.19
N ALA A 103 26.91 12.78 10.56
CA ALA A 103 27.97 13.61 11.12
C ALA A 103 28.25 13.16 12.56
N LYS A 104 29.34 12.43 12.79
CA LYS A 104 29.82 12.12 14.14
C LYS A 104 30.46 13.36 14.76
N ARG A 105 30.19 13.61 16.05
CA ARG A 105 30.64 14.77 16.84
C ARG A 105 32.17 14.93 16.99
N THR A 106 32.96 14.07 16.37
CA THR A 106 34.42 14.05 16.48
C THR A 106 35.03 13.92 15.09
N GLN A 107 35.30 15.05 14.46
CA GLN A 107 36.39 15.16 13.50
C GLN A 107 37.33 16.26 14.01
N SER A 108 38.62 15.92 14.01
CA SER A 108 39.72 16.75 14.47
C SER A 108 39.75 18.09 13.76
N ASP A 109 40.39 19.06 14.40
CA ASP A 109 40.53 20.47 14.02
C ASP A 109 41.23 20.71 12.66
N ASP A 110 41.49 19.66 11.87
CA ASP A 110 42.49 19.61 10.79
C ASP A 110 41.91 19.63 9.36
N GLU A 111 40.60 19.81 9.19
CA GLU A 111 39.98 19.95 7.85
C GLU A 111 38.99 21.14 7.79
N ARG A 112 39.43 22.34 8.19
CA ARG A 112 38.64 23.58 8.03
C ARG A 112 38.57 24.01 6.57
N ARG A 113 37.88 23.22 5.74
CA ARG A 113 37.48 23.64 4.39
C ARG A 113 36.47 24.78 4.52
N PRO A 114 36.56 25.83 3.69
CA PRO A 114 35.58 26.91 3.72
C PRO A 114 34.20 26.34 3.41
N ILE A 115 33.25 26.55 4.32
CA ILE A 115 31.84 26.27 4.10
C ILE A 115 31.22 27.54 3.52
N LEU A 116 30.54 27.39 2.39
CA LEU A 116 29.83 28.45 1.71
C LEU A 116 28.33 28.31 2.01
N LEU A 117 27.69 29.43 2.34
CA LEU A 117 26.23 29.50 2.34
C LEU A 117 25.78 29.90 0.94
N VAL A 118 25.01 29.03 0.30
CA VAL A 118 24.49 29.24 -1.06
C VAL A 118 22.97 29.33 -1.02
N ARG A 119 22.42 30.39 -1.60
CA ARG A 119 20.97 30.58 -1.79
C ARG A 119 20.56 30.15 -3.20
N GLY A 120 19.44 29.45 -3.32
CA GLY A 120 18.92 29.00 -4.61
C GLY A 120 17.57 28.28 -4.48
N GLN A 121 17.20 27.54 -5.52
CA GLN A 121 16.03 26.65 -5.52
C GLN A 121 16.52 25.20 -5.64
N PHE A 122 16.89 24.60 -4.51
CA PHE A 122 17.36 23.23 -4.40
C PHE A 122 16.18 22.32 -4.09
N ARG A 123 16.11 21.17 -4.76
CA ARG A 123 15.14 20.11 -4.46
C ARG A 123 15.78 18.75 -4.66
N PHE A 124 15.36 17.76 -3.87
CA PHE A 124 15.76 16.38 -4.10
C PHE A 124 14.75 15.73 -5.04
N VAL A 125 15.22 15.04 -6.08
CA VAL A 125 14.35 14.41 -7.08
C VAL A 125 14.61 12.91 -7.14
N ASP A 126 13.55 12.15 -7.37
CA ASP A 126 13.64 10.71 -7.60
C ASP A 126 14.36 10.46 -8.93
N HIS A 127 15.57 9.88 -8.85
CA HIS A 127 16.36 9.47 -10.01
C HIS A 127 16.55 7.95 -10.06
N THR A 128 15.74 7.21 -9.30
CA THR A 128 15.73 5.76 -9.38
C THR A 128 15.35 5.32 -10.79
N VAL A 129 15.88 4.17 -11.22
CA VAL A 129 15.46 3.47 -12.44
C VAL A 129 13.93 3.36 -12.42
N ALA A 130 13.36 2.94 -11.30
CA ALA A 130 11.91 2.88 -11.11
C ALA A 130 11.21 4.25 -11.27
N GLY A 131 11.77 5.34 -10.73
CA GLY A 131 11.25 6.70 -10.86
C GLY A 131 11.25 7.23 -12.29
N ARG A 132 12.31 6.93 -13.06
CA ARG A 132 12.37 7.28 -14.50
C ARG A 132 11.34 6.50 -15.32
N PHE A 133 11.18 5.20 -15.05
CA PHE A 133 10.19 4.36 -15.73
C PHE A 133 8.75 4.70 -15.35
N ARG A 134 8.47 5.15 -14.12
CA ARG A 134 7.12 5.51 -13.70
C ARG A 134 6.49 6.60 -14.57
N GLY A 135 7.24 7.61 -14.97
CA GLY A 135 6.70 8.71 -15.79
C GLY A 135 6.28 8.26 -17.19
N THR A 136 7.14 7.49 -17.86
CA THR A 136 6.88 6.97 -19.21
C THR A 136 5.86 5.83 -19.20
N ALA A 137 6.06 4.83 -18.32
CA ALA A 137 5.18 3.68 -18.20
C ALA A 137 3.76 4.08 -17.79
N ARG A 138 3.58 5.06 -16.90
CA ARG A 138 2.24 5.54 -16.52
C ARG A 138 1.50 6.15 -17.71
N SER A 139 2.16 6.98 -18.50
CA SER A 139 1.54 7.62 -19.67
C SER A 139 1.14 6.58 -20.72
N GLU A 140 1.99 5.57 -20.96
CA GLU A 140 1.67 4.47 -21.87
C GLU A 140 0.56 3.57 -21.32
N LEU A 141 0.58 3.25 -20.02
CA LEU A 141 -0.44 2.42 -19.38
C LEU A 141 -1.81 3.12 -19.33
N ASP A 142 -1.85 4.42 -19.06
CA ASP A 142 -3.09 5.20 -19.10
C ASP A 142 -3.72 5.16 -20.50
N GLN A 143 -2.91 5.20 -21.55
CA GLN A 143 -3.38 5.04 -22.93
C GLN A 143 -3.90 3.60 -23.17
N ILE A 144 -3.16 2.59 -22.75
CA ILE A 144 -3.51 1.16 -22.97
C ILE A 144 -4.76 0.75 -22.19
N VAL A 145 -4.92 1.18 -20.95
CA VAL A 145 -6.10 0.87 -20.12
C VAL A 145 -7.38 1.48 -20.73
N GLY A 146 -7.24 2.55 -21.52
CA GLY A 146 -8.31 3.13 -22.32
C GLY A 146 -8.64 2.36 -23.61
N GLU A 147 -7.75 1.50 -24.09
CA GLU A 147 -7.95 0.70 -25.31
C GLU A 147 -8.89 -0.48 -25.06
N ALA A 148 -9.86 -0.67 -25.95
CA ALA A 148 -10.76 -1.82 -25.92
C ALA A 148 -9.97 -3.10 -26.21
N GLY A 149 -9.76 -3.94 -25.19
CA GLY A 149 -9.03 -5.21 -25.30
C GLY A 149 -7.76 -5.31 -24.45
N SER A 150 -7.39 -4.26 -23.70
CA SER A 150 -6.31 -4.33 -22.71
C SER A 150 -6.54 -5.46 -21.71
N TYR A 151 -5.49 -6.22 -21.40
CA TYR A 151 -5.56 -7.29 -20.40
C TYR A 151 -5.96 -6.72 -19.03
N LEU A 152 -5.40 -5.58 -18.62
CA LEU A 152 -5.75 -4.90 -17.38
C LEU A 152 -7.21 -4.46 -17.34
N ALA A 153 -7.78 -4.05 -18.48
CA ALA A 153 -9.20 -3.75 -18.60
C ALA A 153 -10.07 -5.02 -18.46
N ILE A 154 -9.68 -6.12 -19.14
CA ILE A 154 -10.37 -7.42 -19.03
C ILE A 154 -10.31 -7.94 -17.60
N TRP A 155 -9.16 -7.85 -16.93
CA TRP A 155 -9.00 -8.25 -15.54
C TRP A 155 -9.92 -7.45 -14.61
N ARG A 156 -10.04 -6.13 -14.83
CA ARG A 156 -10.98 -5.29 -14.09
C ARG A 156 -12.42 -5.74 -14.30
N GLU A 157 -12.83 -6.00 -15.53
CA GLU A 157 -14.19 -6.48 -15.84
C GLU A 157 -14.47 -7.88 -15.26
N TYR A 158 -13.48 -8.78 -15.29
CA TYR A 158 -13.59 -10.09 -14.65
C TYR A 158 -13.82 -9.97 -13.14
N ASN A 159 -13.04 -9.12 -12.45
CA ASN A 159 -13.22 -8.88 -11.01
C ASN A 159 -14.64 -8.32 -10.71
N LYS A 160 -15.17 -7.43 -11.56
CA LYS A 160 -16.55 -6.92 -11.43
C LYS A 160 -17.60 -8.02 -11.61
N LEU A 161 -17.45 -8.86 -12.64
CA LEU A 161 -18.37 -9.97 -12.91
C LEU A 161 -18.35 -11.01 -11.78
N GLU A 162 -17.16 -11.34 -11.28
CA GLU A 162 -16.97 -12.27 -10.17
C GLU A 162 -17.64 -11.71 -8.89
N ARG A 163 -17.41 -10.44 -8.55
CA ARG A 163 -18.08 -9.76 -7.43
C ARG A 163 -19.60 -9.83 -7.57
N ARG A 164 -20.14 -9.56 -8.76
CA ARG A 164 -21.58 -9.63 -9.04
C ARG A 164 -22.12 -11.06 -8.89
N SER A 165 -21.33 -12.07 -9.25
CA SER A 165 -21.72 -13.46 -9.09
C SER A 165 -21.80 -13.86 -7.62
N ILE A 166 -20.82 -13.44 -6.81
CA ILE A 166 -20.78 -13.71 -5.36
C ILE A 166 -21.93 -13.01 -4.66
N GLN A 167 -22.18 -11.73 -4.96
CA GLN A 167 -23.29 -10.99 -4.38
C GLN A 167 -24.66 -11.57 -4.74
N ARG A 168 -24.85 -12.01 -5.99
CA ARG A 168 -26.09 -12.70 -6.40
C ARG A 168 -26.28 -13.99 -5.61
N ARG A 169 -25.26 -14.86 -5.57
CA ARG A 169 -25.31 -16.12 -4.82
C ARG A 169 -25.65 -15.90 -3.34
N ALA A 170 -25.04 -14.89 -2.72
CA ALA A 170 -25.30 -14.56 -1.33
C ALA A 170 -26.75 -14.08 -1.10
N ARG A 171 -27.33 -13.32 -2.04
CA ARG A 171 -28.73 -12.88 -1.98
C ARG A 171 -29.72 -14.00 -2.25
N ASP A 172 -29.42 -14.85 -3.22
CA ASP A 172 -30.22 -16.02 -3.55
C ASP A 172 -30.27 -16.97 -2.35
N PHE A 173 -29.16 -17.07 -1.61
CA PHE A 173 -29.09 -17.77 -0.33
C PHE A 173 -29.82 -17.02 0.80
N GLY A 174 -29.74 -15.69 0.83
CA GLY A 174 -30.36 -14.87 1.88
C GLY A 174 -29.70 -15.05 3.24
N TRP A 175 -30.50 -15.15 4.30
CA TRP A 175 -30.03 -15.35 5.67
C TRP A 175 -31.04 -16.15 6.51
N LEU A 176 -30.54 -16.79 7.56
CA LEU A 176 -31.30 -17.57 8.53
C LEU A 176 -31.27 -16.86 9.88
N SER A 177 -32.43 -16.53 10.43
CA SER A 177 -32.51 -15.90 11.75
C SER A 177 -32.34 -16.96 12.85
N TYR A 178 -31.58 -16.65 13.90
CA TYR A 178 -31.43 -17.51 15.07
C TYR A 178 -31.73 -16.76 16.37
N HIS A 179 -32.19 -17.48 17.38
CA HIS A 179 -32.58 -16.91 18.68
C HIS A 179 -31.73 -17.42 19.85
N SER A 180 -30.85 -18.39 19.62
CA SER A 180 -29.93 -18.89 20.63
C SER A 180 -28.73 -19.58 19.98
N ARG A 181 -27.60 -19.57 20.68
CA ARG A 181 -26.38 -20.31 20.34
C ARG A 181 -25.87 -21.13 21.53
N GLN A 182 -25.28 -22.28 21.26
CA GLN A 182 -24.69 -23.16 22.26
C GLN A 182 -23.36 -23.75 21.76
N PRO A 183 -22.26 -23.62 22.51
CA PRO A 183 -21.05 -24.38 22.21
C PRO A 183 -21.26 -25.86 22.59
N LEU A 184 -20.84 -26.76 21.71
CA LEU A 184 -20.82 -28.20 21.91
C LEU A 184 -19.45 -28.64 22.43
N ALA A 185 -19.41 -29.78 23.13
CA ALA A 185 -18.19 -30.30 23.74
C ALA A 185 -17.11 -30.73 22.72
N ASP A 186 -17.49 -30.87 21.44
CA ASP A 186 -16.62 -31.26 20.34
C ASP A 186 -16.07 -30.05 19.55
N GLY A 187 -16.24 -28.82 20.07
CA GLY A 187 -15.77 -27.59 19.44
C GLY A 187 -16.71 -27.02 18.38
N ARG A 188 -17.87 -27.65 18.15
CA ARG A 188 -18.90 -27.10 17.26
C ARG A 188 -19.77 -26.07 17.96
N TRP A 189 -20.43 -25.23 17.18
CA TRP A 189 -21.45 -24.30 17.66
C TRP A 189 -22.81 -24.68 17.10
N ARG A 190 -23.78 -24.87 17.98
CA ARG A 190 -25.18 -25.11 17.62
C ARG A 190 -25.97 -23.81 17.66
N PHE A 191 -26.67 -23.53 16.57
CA PHE A 191 -27.58 -22.40 16.45
C PHE A 191 -29.02 -22.89 16.42
N HIS A 192 -29.88 -22.28 17.22
CA HIS A 192 -31.32 -22.52 17.21
C HIS A 192 -31.99 -21.49 16.31
N LEU A 193 -32.46 -21.95 15.16
CA LEU A 193 -33.05 -21.14 14.11
C LEU A 193 -34.49 -20.75 14.47
N LYS A 194 -34.91 -19.59 13.97
CA LYS A 194 -36.32 -19.21 13.95
C LYS A 194 -36.99 -19.87 12.75
N ASP A 195 -38.26 -20.22 12.92
CA ASP A 195 -39.09 -20.65 11.81
C ASP A 195 -39.36 -19.45 10.90
N ASP A 196 -38.94 -19.54 9.65
CA ASP A 196 -38.98 -18.49 8.63
C ASP A 196 -39.35 -19.16 7.31
N GLU A 197 -40.16 -18.50 6.47
CA GLU A 197 -40.61 -19.03 5.18
C GLU A 197 -39.42 -19.39 4.26
N ARG A 198 -38.29 -18.69 4.42
CA ARG A 198 -37.06 -18.91 3.63
C ARG A 198 -36.23 -20.10 4.08
N LEU A 199 -36.50 -20.64 5.27
CA LEU A 199 -35.69 -21.69 5.86
C LEU A 199 -35.52 -22.88 4.92
N GLU A 200 -36.62 -23.33 4.30
CA GLU A 200 -36.62 -24.52 3.44
C GLU A 200 -35.77 -24.33 2.17
N ASP A 201 -35.83 -23.15 1.57
CA ASP A 201 -35.03 -22.82 0.39
C ASP A 201 -33.53 -22.73 0.72
N CYS A 202 -33.19 -22.09 1.85
CA CYS A 202 -31.82 -22.02 2.33
C CYS A 202 -31.24 -23.41 2.65
N MET A 203 -32.05 -24.28 3.27
CA MET A 203 -31.62 -25.64 3.61
C MET A 203 -31.34 -26.46 2.34
N ARG A 204 -32.22 -26.38 1.34
CA ARG A 204 -31.98 -27.02 0.05
C ARG A 204 -30.67 -26.53 -0.59
N ALA A 205 -30.40 -25.23 -0.53
CA ALA A 205 -29.16 -24.66 -1.05
C ALA A 205 -27.90 -25.15 -0.29
N LEU A 206 -28.00 -25.39 1.03
CA LEU A 206 -26.91 -25.99 1.81
C LEU A 206 -26.68 -27.46 1.46
N GLU A 207 -27.75 -28.24 1.23
CA GLU A 207 -27.66 -29.67 0.88
C GLU A 207 -27.11 -29.88 -0.54
N GLU A 208 -27.44 -29.00 -1.49
CA GLU A 208 -26.92 -29.04 -2.86
C GLU A 208 -25.45 -28.62 -2.97
N SER A 209 -24.90 -27.99 -1.94
CA SER A 209 -23.54 -27.47 -1.92
C SER A 209 -22.60 -28.41 -1.14
N GLU A 210 -21.47 -28.83 -1.74
CA GLU A 210 -20.52 -29.78 -1.10
C GLU A 210 -19.91 -29.27 0.21
N SER A 211 -19.75 -27.95 0.36
CA SER A 211 -19.28 -27.30 1.59
C SER A 211 -19.61 -25.82 1.56
N VAL A 212 -20.33 -25.31 2.57
CA VAL A 212 -20.64 -23.89 2.71
C VAL A 212 -20.21 -23.40 4.08
N ASP A 213 -19.34 -22.39 4.08
CA ASP A 213 -19.03 -21.63 5.27
C ASP A 213 -20.12 -20.60 5.53
N LEU A 214 -20.61 -20.55 6.77
CA LEU A 214 -21.59 -19.58 7.22
C LEU A 214 -20.96 -18.61 8.22
N GLU A 215 -21.38 -17.35 8.12
CA GLU A 215 -21.02 -16.26 9.03
C GLU A 215 -22.19 -15.90 9.93
N ALA A 216 -21.90 -15.62 11.20
CA ALA A 216 -22.88 -15.13 12.17
C ALA A 216 -22.70 -13.63 12.43
N ALA A 217 -23.78 -12.86 12.31
CA ALA A 217 -23.81 -11.45 12.66
C ALA A 217 -25.10 -11.06 13.37
N ALA A 218 -25.08 -9.96 14.12
CA ALA A 218 -26.28 -9.46 14.80
C ALA A 218 -27.36 -8.97 13.81
N ILE A 219 -26.94 -8.43 12.66
CA ILE A 219 -27.79 -7.84 11.63
C ILE A 219 -27.31 -8.32 10.25
N PRO A 220 -28.19 -8.53 9.27
CA PRO A 220 -27.79 -8.86 7.91
C PRO A 220 -26.80 -7.84 7.32
N PRO A 221 -25.75 -8.31 6.61
CA PRO A 221 -24.82 -7.42 5.94
C PRO A 221 -25.51 -6.64 4.81
N ALA A 222 -25.04 -5.40 4.57
CA ALA A 222 -25.57 -4.48 3.57
C ALA A 222 -25.63 -5.10 2.15
N GLU A 223 -24.71 -6.00 1.83
CA GLU A 223 -24.63 -6.71 0.55
C GLU A 223 -25.88 -7.56 0.26
N LEU A 224 -26.62 -7.96 1.31
CA LEU A 224 -27.86 -8.71 1.22
C LEU A 224 -29.11 -7.82 1.22
N THR A 225 -29.02 -6.58 1.72
CA THR A 225 -30.17 -5.69 1.93
C THR A 225 -30.24 -4.51 0.97
N GLU A 226 -29.11 -3.94 0.56
CA GLU A 226 -29.04 -2.81 -0.36
C GLU A 226 -29.18 -3.25 -1.82
N PRO A 227 -29.54 -2.40 -2.79
CA PRO A 227 -29.44 -2.74 -4.21
C PRO A 227 -27.98 -2.99 -4.64
N ILE A 228 -27.76 -3.84 -5.65
CA ILE A 228 -26.40 -4.08 -6.19
C ILE A 228 -25.94 -2.80 -6.88
N ASP A 229 -25.10 -2.02 -6.20
CA ASP A 229 -24.35 -0.95 -6.85
C ASP A 229 -23.00 -1.51 -7.35
N VAL A 230 -22.89 -1.53 -8.67
CA VAL A 230 -21.74 -2.08 -9.42
C VAL A 230 -20.59 -1.09 -9.56
N ASP A 231 -20.88 0.21 -9.43
CA ASP A 231 -19.91 1.30 -9.59
C ASP A 231 -19.58 1.96 -8.26
N ALA A 232 -20.30 1.63 -7.17
CA ALA A 232 -19.86 1.95 -5.83
C ALA A 232 -18.51 1.28 -5.54
N ASP A 233 -17.48 2.12 -5.50
CA ASP A 233 -16.29 1.90 -4.70
C ASP A 233 -16.73 1.83 -3.24
N GLN A 234 -17.22 0.66 -2.82
CA GLN A 234 -17.49 0.42 -1.42
C GLN A 234 -16.16 0.54 -0.68
N GLU A 235 -16.04 1.64 0.07
CA GLU A 235 -14.95 1.83 1.01
C GLU A 235 -14.88 0.62 1.94
N ASP A 236 -13.64 0.32 2.35
CA ASP A 236 -13.34 -0.65 3.38
C ASP A 236 -14.34 -0.48 4.52
N SER A 237 -15.20 -1.47 4.74
CA SER A 237 -15.97 -1.54 5.97
C SER A 237 -14.99 -1.99 7.05
N ASN A 238 -14.05 -1.09 7.37
CA ASN A 238 -13.00 -1.20 8.39
C ASN A 238 -13.59 -1.21 9.81
N GLY A 239 -14.85 -1.61 9.95
CA GLY A 239 -15.63 -1.61 11.19
C GLY A 239 -16.55 -2.81 11.34
N ARG A 240 -16.49 -3.84 10.47
CA ARG A 240 -17.10 -5.11 10.83
C ARG A 240 -16.18 -5.78 11.85
N GLY A 241 -16.68 -5.88 13.09
CA GLY A 241 -16.02 -6.60 14.18
C GLY A 241 -15.59 -8.01 13.75
N ARG A 242 -14.70 -8.62 14.52
CA ARG A 242 -14.13 -9.95 14.24
C ARG A 242 -15.26 -10.92 13.88
N ILE A 243 -15.17 -11.49 12.68
CA ILE A 243 -16.26 -12.23 12.05
C ILE A 243 -16.23 -13.67 12.57
N PHE A 244 -17.36 -14.14 13.09
CA PHE A 244 -17.55 -15.56 13.40
C PHE A 244 -17.94 -16.28 12.09
N ALA A 245 -17.10 -17.21 11.63
CA ALA A 245 -17.32 -18.00 10.41
C ALA A 245 -16.98 -19.47 10.65
N GLY A 246 -17.80 -20.39 10.11
CA GLY A 246 -17.56 -21.82 10.22
C GLY A 246 -18.29 -22.65 9.17
N GLU A 247 -17.78 -23.86 8.94
CA GLU A 247 -18.33 -24.83 8.00
C GLU A 247 -19.66 -25.39 8.53
N CYS A 248 -20.69 -25.44 7.69
CA CYS A 248 -21.94 -26.13 8.03
C CYS A 248 -21.76 -27.65 7.99
N VAL A 249 -21.91 -28.32 9.14
CA VAL A 249 -21.61 -29.75 9.28
C VAL A 249 -22.82 -30.62 9.63
N GLY A 250 -23.95 -30.00 9.96
CA GLY A 250 -25.16 -30.73 10.26
C GLY A 250 -26.34 -29.81 10.53
N TYR A 251 -27.52 -30.29 10.15
CA TYR A 251 -28.78 -29.61 10.38
C TYR A 251 -29.83 -30.63 10.84
N ASP A 252 -30.66 -30.24 11.81
CA ASP A 252 -31.82 -31.01 12.24
C ASP A 252 -33.09 -30.20 11.98
N ARG A 253 -33.84 -30.64 10.97
CA ARG A 253 -35.10 -30.02 10.55
C ARG A 253 -36.18 -30.02 11.61
N ARG A 254 -36.24 -31.05 12.46
CA ARG A 254 -37.29 -31.15 13.48
C ARG A 254 -37.00 -30.24 14.67
N ARG A 255 -35.72 -30.04 14.98
CA ARG A 255 -35.27 -29.21 16.09
C ARG A 255 -34.94 -27.78 15.69
N LEU A 256 -34.95 -27.49 14.39
CA LEU A 256 -34.52 -26.21 13.82
C LEU A 256 -33.11 -25.83 14.31
N THR A 257 -32.19 -26.79 14.30
CA THR A 257 -30.81 -26.57 14.77
C THR A 257 -29.81 -26.74 13.64
N LEU A 258 -28.83 -25.83 13.59
CA LEU A 258 -27.73 -25.86 12.64
C LEU A 258 -26.40 -25.89 13.40
N ASP A 259 -25.53 -26.83 13.06
CA ASP A 259 -24.23 -27.02 13.70
C ASP A 259 -23.12 -26.49 12.75
N LEU A 260 -22.33 -25.54 13.26
CA LEU A 260 -21.15 -25.00 12.59
C LEU A 260 -19.87 -25.53 13.22
N ARG A 261 -18.90 -25.94 12.39
CA ARG A 261 -17.55 -26.29 12.81
C ARG A 261 -16.60 -25.12 12.51
N LEU A 262 -15.87 -24.69 13.53
CA LEU A 262 -14.85 -23.67 13.35
C LEU A 262 -13.63 -24.23 12.60
N PRO A 263 -12.96 -23.42 11.75
CA PRO A 263 -11.69 -23.82 11.14
C PRO A 263 -10.64 -24.00 12.23
N ALA A 264 -9.84 -25.07 12.13
CA ALA A 264 -8.78 -25.37 13.08
C ALA A 264 -7.78 -24.21 13.20
N GLY A 265 -7.64 -23.67 14.41
CA GLY A 265 -6.77 -22.54 14.76
C GLY A 265 -6.93 -22.18 16.25
N ASN A 266 -6.08 -21.31 16.80
CA ASN A 266 -6.18 -20.91 18.21
C ASN A 266 -7.55 -20.27 18.52
N ASP A 267 -8.45 -21.05 19.11
CA ASP A 267 -9.80 -20.64 19.51
C ASP A 267 -9.81 -19.60 20.64
N GLU A 268 -8.69 -19.45 21.38
CA GLU A 268 -8.60 -18.58 22.56
C GLU A 268 -8.79 -17.09 22.26
N ASP A 269 -8.52 -16.67 21.02
CA ASP A 269 -8.62 -15.27 20.62
C ASP A 269 -9.91 -14.95 19.83
N ARG A 270 -10.79 -15.91 19.53
CA ARG A 270 -12.01 -15.64 18.73
C ARG A 270 -13.17 -15.19 19.61
N ASP A 271 -13.78 -14.07 19.25
CA ASP A 271 -15.01 -13.63 19.89
C ASP A 271 -16.15 -14.64 19.60
N PRO A 272 -16.96 -15.00 20.59
CA PRO A 272 -18.11 -15.87 20.38
C PRO A 272 -19.12 -15.20 19.44
N PRO A 273 -19.98 -15.99 18.75
CA PRO A 273 -21.01 -15.41 17.92
C PRO A 273 -21.99 -14.59 18.78
N PRO A 274 -22.75 -13.64 18.20
CA PRO A 274 -23.81 -12.94 18.91
C PRO A 274 -24.83 -13.92 19.51
N ASP A 275 -25.44 -13.59 20.66
CA ASP A 275 -26.42 -14.47 21.30
C ASP A 275 -27.69 -14.67 20.45
N THR A 276 -28.05 -13.65 19.67
CA THR A 276 -29.13 -13.68 18.65
C THR A 276 -28.68 -12.93 17.41
N GLY A 277 -29.20 -13.29 16.24
CA GLY A 277 -28.79 -12.66 14.99
C GLY A 277 -29.20 -13.45 13.76
N VAL A 278 -28.35 -13.38 12.74
CA VAL A 278 -28.54 -14.03 11.46
C VAL A 278 -27.30 -14.83 11.04
N LEU A 279 -27.53 -15.93 10.33
CA LEU A 279 -26.52 -16.72 9.63
C LEU A 279 -26.67 -16.50 8.13
N PHE A 280 -25.56 -16.24 7.44
CA PHE A 280 -25.53 -16.04 5.98
C PHE A 280 -24.25 -16.64 5.40
N MET A 281 -24.19 -16.79 4.07
CA MET A 281 -23.01 -17.33 3.39
C MET A 281 -21.76 -16.49 3.70
N SER A 282 -20.64 -17.13 4.01
CA SER A 282 -19.40 -16.41 4.29
C SER A 282 -18.95 -15.60 3.07
N LEU A 283 -18.70 -14.31 3.30
CA LEU A 283 -18.25 -13.35 2.28
C LEU A 283 -16.85 -12.80 2.59
N GLY A 284 -16.33 -12.99 3.80
CA GLY A 284 -15.06 -12.40 4.24
C GLY A 284 -13.85 -12.82 3.38
N GLY A 285 -13.77 -14.11 3.04
CA GLY A 285 -12.69 -14.66 2.22
C GLY A 285 -12.72 -14.10 0.79
N ASP A 286 -13.89 -14.16 0.15
CA ASP A 286 -14.10 -13.63 -1.19
C ASP A 286 -13.85 -12.12 -1.27
N ARG A 287 -14.32 -11.36 -0.27
CA ARG A 287 -14.06 -9.93 -0.17
C ARG A 287 -12.57 -9.63 -0.13
N THR A 288 -11.85 -10.26 0.80
CA THR A 288 -10.40 -10.05 0.97
C THR A 288 -9.65 -10.41 -0.32
N ARG A 289 -10.03 -11.51 -0.97
CA ARG A 289 -9.43 -11.96 -2.23
C ARG A 289 -9.67 -10.97 -3.36
N LEU A 290 -10.91 -10.51 -3.56
CA LEU A 290 -11.28 -9.55 -4.59
C LEU A 290 -10.62 -8.18 -4.37
N GLU A 291 -10.56 -7.73 -3.12
CA GLU A 291 -9.93 -6.46 -2.74
C GLU A 291 -8.41 -6.48 -3.01
N ARG A 292 -7.73 -7.57 -2.63
CA ARG A 292 -6.31 -7.77 -2.95
C ARG A 292 -6.07 -7.74 -4.47
N ARG A 293 -6.95 -8.39 -5.25
CA ARG A 293 -6.87 -8.36 -6.72
C ARG A 293 -7.08 -6.96 -7.29
N ARG A 294 -8.08 -6.22 -6.81
CA ARG A 294 -8.33 -4.83 -7.20
C ARG A 294 -7.13 -3.94 -6.88
N LYS A 295 -6.60 -3.99 -5.65
CA LYS A 295 -5.44 -3.22 -5.21
C LYS A 295 -4.20 -3.54 -6.07
N ALA A 296 -3.94 -4.82 -6.32
CA ALA A 296 -2.84 -5.24 -7.18
C ALA A 296 -2.98 -4.71 -8.62
N GLN A 297 -4.17 -4.86 -9.22
CA GLN A 297 -4.45 -4.37 -10.57
C GLN A 297 -4.28 -2.85 -10.66
N ALA A 298 -4.75 -2.10 -9.67
CA ALA A 298 -4.63 -0.64 -9.63
C ALA A 298 -3.15 -0.19 -9.55
N LEU A 299 -2.35 -0.81 -8.69
CA LEU A 299 -0.91 -0.51 -8.56
C LEU A 299 -0.11 -0.85 -9.82
N ILE A 300 -0.53 -1.89 -10.56
CA ILE A 300 0.10 -2.25 -11.83
C ILE A 300 -0.28 -1.22 -12.90
N ALA A 301 -1.56 -0.84 -12.98
CA ALA A 301 -2.05 0.15 -13.93
C ALA A 301 -1.43 1.54 -13.70
N SER A 302 -1.17 1.93 -12.45
CA SER A 302 -0.55 3.22 -12.10
C SER A 302 0.99 3.23 -12.14
N ALA A 303 1.64 2.11 -12.48
CA ALA A 303 3.08 1.90 -12.39
C ALA A 303 3.69 2.12 -10.98
N GLU A 304 2.86 2.10 -9.92
CA GLU A 304 3.29 2.29 -8.54
C GLU A 304 3.75 1.00 -7.86
N CYS A 305 3.48 -0.15 -8.49
CA CYS A 305 4.00 -1.42 -8.01
C CYS A 305 5.56 -1.45 -8.02
N PRO A 306 6.21 -2.35 -7.25
CA PRO A 306 7.67 -2.40 -7.14
C PRO A 306 8.42 -2.58 -8.47
N MET A 307 7.74 -3.11 -9.49
CA MET A 307 8.23 -3.25 -10.86
C MET A 307 7.36 -2.39 -11.81
N PRO A 308 7.68 -1.10 -12.02
CA PRO A 308 6.85 -0.18 -12.80
C PRO A 308 6.52 -0.66 -14.22
N GLN A 309 7.42 -1.40 -14.85
CA GLN A 309 7.26 -1.98 -16.18
C GLN A 309 6.34 -3.20 -16.26
N LEU A 310 5.88 -3.73 -15.11
CA LEU A 310 5.08 -4.95 -15.07
C LEU A 310 3.78 -4.81 -15.86
N GLY A 311 3.13 -3.65 -15.81
CA GLY A 311 1.92 -3.40 -16.60
C GLY A 311 2.16 -3.55 -18.09
N LEU A 312 3.26 -2.98 -18.60
CA LEU A 312 3.62 -3.04 -20.02
C LEU A 312 3.91 -4.48 -20.46
N LEU A 313 4.61 -5.26 -19.62
CA LEU A 313 4.88 -6.67 -19.87
C LEU A 313 3.60 -7.51 -19.98
N ILE A 314 2.66 -7.30 -19.06
CA ILE A 314 1.38 -8.02 -19.04
C ILE A 314 0.54 -7.67 -20.27
N GLU A 315 0.62 -6.43 -20.75
CA GLU A 315 -0.04 -5.97 -21.97
C GLU A 315 0.71 -6.37 -23.26
N GLY A 316 1.82 -7.10 -23.15
CA GLY A 316 2.63 -7.56 -24.29
C GLY A 316 3.33 -6.42 -25.05
N LYS A 317 3.54 -5.26 -24.40
CA LYS A 317 4.22 -4.11 -24.99
C LYS A 317 5.73 -4.20 -24.79
N VAL A 318 6.46 -3.49 -25.65
CA VAL A 318 7.92 -3.39 -25.56
C VAL A 318 8.26 -2.58 -24.32
N VAL A 319 9.05 -3.15 -23.43
CA VAL A 319 9.59 -2.44 -22.27
C VAL A 319 10.85 -1.69 -22.73
N PRO A 320 11.00 -0.39 -22.46
CA PRO A 320 12.23 0.31 -22.79
C PRO A 320 13.40 -0.35 -22.05
N GLU A 321 14.42 -0.76 -22.81
CA GLU A 321 15.61 -1.39 -22.23
C GLU A 321 16.45 -0.37 -21.45
N ARG A 322 17.26 -0.92 -20.52
CA ARG A 322 18.11 -0.22 -19.55
C ARG A 322 19.05 0.83 -20.14
#